data_AF-A0A1A0M8F8-F1
#
_entry.id   AF-A0A1A0M8F8-F1
#
_cell.length_a   1.000
_cell.length_b   1.000
_cell.length_c   1.000
_cell.angle_alpha   90.00
_cell.angle_beta   90.00
_cell.angle_gamma   90.00
#
_symmetry.space_group_name_H-M   'P 1'
#
loop_
_entity.id
_entity.type
_entity.pdbx_description
1 polymer ?
#
loop_
_entity_poly.entity_id
_entity_poly.type
_entity_poly.pdbx_seq_one_letter_code
_entity_poly.pdbx_strand_id
1 'polypeptide(L)'
;MNRPAAQTDEVDSQYFLRLLYQICRRTNLRIDMYQRGIAVATARGDVGYACAFRHLTQIEEQDRQILQDLIDTLQRRFPPSDEMIPPIPRKARPDSVVPQALPDAHGLGRADGTDDPK
;
A
#
# COMPACT_ATOMS: atom_id res chain seq x y z
N MET A 1 -30.87 -6.13 31.04
CA MET A 1 -30.31 -6.72 29.79
C MET A 1 -30.13 -5.57 28.80
N ASN A 2 -28.89 -5.12 28.55
CA ASN A 2 -28.57 -4.03 27.62
C ASN A 2 -27.32 -4.44 26.82
N ARG A 3 -27.49 -4.86 25.57
CA ARG A 3 -26.48 -5.01 24.50
C ARG A 3 -27.26 -5.10 23.18
N PRO A 4 -26.91 -4.50 22.02
CA PRO A 4 -25.58 -4.14 21.51
C PRO A 4 -25.53 -2.85 20.64
N ALA A 5 -26.42 -1.85 20.82
CA ALA A 5 -26.55 -0.74 19.84
C ALA A 5 -25.22 -0.03 19.50
N ALA A 6 -24.37 0.22 20.50
CA ALA A 6 -23.04 0.81 20.29
C ALA A 6 -22.09 -0.09 19.48
N GLN A 7 -22.22 -1.42 19.57
CA GLN A 7 -21.41 -2.36 18.78
C GLN A 7 -21.92 -2.45 17.33
N THR A 8 -23.22 -2.30 17.11
CA THR A 8 -23.81 -2.23 15.76
C THR A 8 -23.39 -0.95 15.05
N ASP A 9 -23.45 0.21 15.73
CA ASP A 9 -23.04 1.51 15.18
C ASP A 9 -21.55 1.53 14.79
N GLU A 10 -20.70 0.88 15.59
CA GLU A 10 -19.26 0.75 15.28
C GLU A 10 -19.02 -0.10 14.01
N VAL A 11 -19.67 -1.27 13.90
CA VAL A 11 -19.52 -2.15 12.72
C VAL A 11 -20.02 -1.47 11.45
N ASP A 12 -21.16 -0.78 11.53
CA ASP A 12 -21.73 -0.02 10.41
C ASP A 12 -20.79 1.13 10.00
N SER A 13 -20.22 1.86 10.96
CA SER A 13 -19.26 2.94 10.68
C SER A 13 -18.03 2.43 9.92
N GLN A 14 -17.50 1.26 10.28
CA GLN A 14 -16.35 0.65 9.59
C GLN A 14 -16.72 0.18 8.18
N TYR A 15 -17.95 -0.27 7.96
CA TYR A 15 -18.46 -0.58 6.63
C TYR A 15 -18.53 0.69 5.76
N PHE A 16 -19.13 1.77 6.27
CA PHE A 16 -19.23 3.03 5.55
C PHE A 16 -17.85 3.65 5.26
N LEU A 17 -16.91 3.60 6.19
CA LEU A 17 -15.54 4.05 5.96
C LEU A 17 -14.89 3.30 4.79
N ARG A 18 -15.01 1.97 4.76
CA ARG A 18 -14.48 1.16 3.64
C ARG A 18 -15.10 1.57 2.31
N LEU A 19 -16.41 1.80 2.28
CA LEU A 19 -17.11 2.25 1.07
C LEU A 19 -16.63 3.64 0.63
N LEU A 20 -16.52 4.60 1.55
CA LEU A 20 -16.05 5.96 1.27
C LEU A 20 -14.62 5.95 0.73
N TYR A 21 -13.72 5.13 1.28
CA TYR A 21 -12.36 4.99 0.75
C TYR A 21 -12.33 4.40 -0.67
N GLN A 22 -13.22 3.44 -0.97
CA GLN A 22 -13.34 2.90 -2.32
C GLN A 22 -13.82 3.96 -3.31
N ILE A 23 -14.80 4.77 -2.92
CA ILE A 23 -15.31 5.87 -3.75
C ILE A 23 -14.20 6.91 -3.96
N CYS A 24 -13.52 7.36 -2.90
CA CYS A 24 -12.37 8.27 -3.00
C CYS A 24 -11.31 7.78 -3.99
N ARG A 25 -10.94 6.49 -3.91
CA ARG A 25 -9.98 5.89 -4.84
C ARG A 25 -10.47 5.95 -6.29
N ARG A 26 -11.76 5.69 -6.51
CA ARG A 26 -12.36 5.76 -7.85
C ARG A 26 -12.42 7.19 -8.39
N THR A 27 -12.77 8.15 -7.56
CA THR A 27 -12.78 9.58 -7.88
C THR A 27 -11.38 10.05 -8.28
N ASN A 28 -10.35 9.68 -7.51
CA ASN A 28 -8.95 10.00 -7.85
C ASN A 28 -8.54 9.42 -9.21
N LEU A 29 -8.90 8.16 -9.49
CA LEU A 29 -8.62 7.55 -10.79
C LEU A 29 -9.29 8.30 -11.95
N ARG A 30 -10.52 8.80 -11.75
CA ARG A 30 -11.24 9.59 -12.76
C ARG A 30 -10.57 10.95 -12.98
N ILE A 31 -10.15 11.62 -11.91
CA ILE A 31 -9.37 12.87 -11.99
C ILE A 31 -8.11 12.64 -12.84
N ASP A 32 -7.32 11.60 -12.55
CA ASP A 32 -6.11 11.26 -13.31
C ASP A 32 -6.41 10.95 -14.78
N MET A 33 -7.54 10.30 -15.07
CA MET A 33 -7.98 10.02 -16.44
C MET A 33 -8.37 11.30 -17.17
N TYR A 34 -9.12 12.20 -16.54
CA TYR A 34 -9.55 13.46 -17.16
C TYR A 34 -8.37 14.40 -17.37
N GLN A 35 -7.42 14.49 -16.44
CA GLN A 35 -6.19 15.25 -16.62
C GLN A 35 -5.38 14.77 -17.84
N ARG A 36 -5.25 13.45 -18.01
CA ARG A 36 -4.65 12.87 -19.23
C ARG A 36 -5.47 13.19 -20.48
N GLY A 37 -6.79 13.15 -20.39
CA GLY A 37 -7.71 13.56 -21.45
C GLY A 37 -7.50 15.01 -21.89
N ILE A 38 -7.31 15.93 -20.93
CA ILE A 38 -6.98 17.34 -21.20
C ILE A 38 -5.69 17.45 -22.00
N ALA A 39 -4.63 16.74 -21.59
CA ALA A 39 -3.34 16.78 -22.28
C ALA A 39 -3.46 16.29 -23.73
N VAL A 40 -4.17 15.17 -23.96
CA VAL A 40 -4.40 14.61 -25.30
C VAL A 40 -5.25 15.54 -26.17
N ALA A 41 -6.37 16.06 -25.64
CA ALA A 41 -7.25 16.96 -26.38
C ALA A 41 -6.53 18.27 -26.74
N THR A 42 -5.76 18.83 -25.81
CA THR A 42 -4.95 20.04 -26.04
C THR A 42 -3.91 19.81 -27.13
N ALA A 43 -3.19 18.68 -27.09
CA ALA A 43 -2.20 18.33 -28.12
C ALA A 43 -2.82 18.16 -29.52
N ARG A 44 -4.10 17.78 -29.58
CA ARG A 44 -4.86 17.64 -30.84
C ARG A 44 -5.52 18.95 -31.30
N GLY A 45 -5.40 20.03 -30.53
CA GLY A 45 -6.12 21.29 -30.80
C GLY A 45 -7.62 21.21 -30.54
N ASP A 46 -8.09 20.18 -29.82
CA ASP A 46 -9.49 19.96 -29.54
C ASP A 46 -9.93 20.71 -28.28
N VAL A 47 -10.29 21.98 -28.48
CA VAL A 47 -10.69 22.89 -27.39
C VAL A 47 -11.98 22.44 -26.72
N GLY A 48 -12.91 21.84 -27.48
CA GLY A 48 -14.20 21.39 -26.96
C GLY A 48 -14.04 20.27 -25.95
N TYR A 49 -13.31 19.22 -26.32
CA TYR A 49 -13.04 18.10 -25.41
C TYR A 49 -12.14 18.52 -24.24
N ALA A 50 -11.15 19.40 -24.46
CA ALA A 50 -10.34 19.93 -23.37
C ALA A 50 -11.19 20.70 -22.34
N CYS A 51 -12.17 21.48 -22.79
CA CYS A 51 -13.12 22.19 -21.91
C CYS A 51 -14.00 21.20 -21.13
N ALA A 52 -14.55 20.19 -21.80
CA ALA A 52 -15.36 19.16 -21.17
C ALA A 52 -14.58 18.40 -20.08
N PHE A 53 -13.34 17.99 -20.35
CA PHE A 53 -12.52 17.30 -19.35
C PHE A 53 -12.16 18.20 -18.16
N ARG A 54 -11.93 19.50 -18.36
CA ARG A 54 -11.72 20.45 -17.25
C ARG A 54 -12.94 20.54 -16.37
N HIS A 55 -14.13 20.65 -16.96
CA HIS A 55 -15.38 20.69 -16.21
C HIS A 55 -15.59 19.41 -15.39
N LEU A 56 -15.40 18.23 -16.00
CA LEU A 56 -15.48 16.95 -15.29
C LEU A 56 -14.45 16.83 -14.17
N THR A 57 -13.21 17.30 -14.39
CA THR A 57 -12.17 17.31 -13.35
C THR A 57 -12.58 18.14 -12.15
N GLN A 58 -13.20 19.32 -12.37
CA GLN A 58 -13.67 20.17 -11.28
C GLN A 58 -14.79 19.52 -10.46
N ILE A 59 -15.72 18.81 -11.11
CA ILE A 59 -16.79 18.07 -10.41
C ILE A 59 -16.19 16.97 -9.53
N GLU A 60 -15.30 16.13 -10.09
CA GLU A 60 -14.68 15.07 -9.30
C GLU A 60 -13.84 15.61 -8.14
N GLU A 61 -13.20 16.76 -8.31
CA GLU A 61 -12.42 17.40 -7.25
C GLU A 61 -13.32 17.90 -6.10
N GLN A 62 -14.51 18.41 -6.41
CA GLN A 62 -15.51 18.76 -5.40
C GLN A 62 -16.01 17.51 -4.67
N ASP A 63 -16.33 16.44 -5.41
CA ASP A 63 -16.74 15.16 -4.81
C ASP A 63 -15.63 14.61 -3.90
N ARG A 64 -14.37 14.69 -4.33
CA ARG A 64 -13.21 14.26 -3.53
C ARG A 64 -13.14 15.01 -2.20
N GLN A 65 -13.36 16.32 -2.20
CA GLN A 65 -13.36 17.11 -0.98
C GLN A 65 -14.51 16.71 -0.05
N ILE A 66 -15.73 16.56 -0.57
CA ILE A 66 -16.90 16.12 0.20
C ILE A 66 -16.65 14.75 0.85
N LEU A 67 -16.09 13.81 0.08
CA LEU A 67 -15.80 12.47 0.60
C LEU A 67 -14.72 12.50 1.70
N GLN A 68 -13.70 13.35 1.57
CA GLN A 68 -12.69 13.54 2.61
C GLN A 68 -13.31 14.08 3.90
N ASP A 69 -14.16 15.10 3.80
CA ASP A 69 -14.83 15.69 4.96
C ASP A 69 -15.75 14.68 5.66
N LEU A 70 -16.43 13.82 4.89
CA LEU A 70 -17.27 12.74 5.42
C LEU A 70 -16.44 11.66 6.14
N ILE A 71 -15.32 11.25 5.55
CA ILE A 71 -14.40 10.29 6.18
C ILE A 71 -13.89 10.85 7.49
N ASP A 72 -13.38 12.08 7.50
CA ASP A 72 -12.85 12.73 8.70
C ASP A 72 -13.90 12.83 9.81
N THR A 73 -15.13 13.22 9.45
CA THR A 73 -16.25 13.32 10.39
C THR A 73 -16.58 11.96 10.99
N LEU A 74 -16.63 10.92 10.17
CA LEU A 74 -16.99 9.58 10.61
C LEU A 74 -15.90 8.96 11.49
N GLN A 75 -14.62 9.15 11.15
CA GLN A 75 -13.48 8.71 11.97
C GLN A 75 -13.40 9.42 13.32
N ARG A 76 -13.69 10.72 13.37
CA ARG A 76 -13.73 11.47 14.64
C ARG A 76 -14.84 10.97 15.57
N ARG A 77 -15.99 10.58 14.99
CA ARG A 77 -17.14 10.09 15.76
C ARG A 77 -16.96 8.64 16.22
N PHE A 78 -16.32 7.82 15.40
CA PHE A 78 -16.07 6.41 15.66
C PHE A 78 -14.56 6.12 15.51
N PRO A 79 -13.74 6.51 16.51
CA PRO A 79 -12.32 6.21 16.47
C PRO A 79 -12.15 4.68 16.40
N PRO A 80 -11.15 4.18 15.64
CA PRO A 80 -10.87 2.76 15.62
C PRO A 80 -10.54 2.32 17.05
N SER A 81 -11.33 1.39 17.60
CA SER A 81 -11.09 0.83 18.93
C SER A 81 -9.67 0.26 18.98
N ASP A 82 -8.85 0.78 19.89
CA ASP A 82 -7.42 0.43 20.11
C ASP A 82 -7.22 -1.05 20.49
N GLU A 83 -8.31 -1.81 20.64
CA GLU A 83 -8.35 -3.17 21.18
C GLU A 83 -8.09 -4.28 20.15
N MET A 84 -7.93 -3.97 18.85
CA MET A 84 -7.69 -4.96 17.79
C MET A 84 -6.30 -4.92 17.15
N ILE A 85 -5.31 -4.26 17.75
CA ILE A 85 -3.91 -4.57 17.48
C ILE A 85 -3.42 -5.49 18.61
N PRO A 86 -3.55 -6.83 18.48
CA PRO A 86 -2.83 -7.71 19.39
C PRO A 86 -1.34 -7.35 19.27
N PRO A 87 -0.60 -7.22 20.40
CA PRO A 87 0.82 -6.91 20.34
C PRO A 87 1.46 -7.97 19.44
N ILE A 88 2.00 -7.55 18.29
CA ILE A 88 2.74 -8.46 17.41
C ILE A 88 3.85 -9.04 18.29
N PRO A 89 3.85 -10.34 18.60
CA PRO A 89 4.98 -10.92 19.30
C PRO A 89 6.15 -10.77 18.35
N ARG A 90 7.07 -9.86 18.70
CA ARG A 90 8.36 -9.75 18.02
C ARG A 90 8.98 -11.14 18.13
N LYS A 91 8.94 -11.92 17.03
CA LYS A 91 9.67 -13.19 16.97
C LYS A 91 11.09 -12.86 17.39
N ALA A 92 11.53 -13.45 18.50
CA ALA A 92 12.92 -13.38 18.92
C ALA A 92 13.75 -13.76 17.70
N ARG A 93 14.58 -12.81 17.27
CA ARG A 93 15.58 -13.03 16.23
C ARG A 93 16.38 -14.26 16.68
N PRO A 94 16.40 -15.37 15.92
CA PRO A 94 17.21 -16.51 16.34
C PRO A 94 18.66 -16.02 16.39
N ASP A 95 19.31 -16.36 17.49
CA ASP A 95 20.68 -15.99 17.77
C ASP A 95 21.57 -16.24 16.56
N SER A 96 22.46 -15.29 16.36
CA SER A 96 23.51 -15.29 15.36
C SER A 96 24.20 -16.66 15.36
N VAL A 97 23.96 -17.47 14.33
CA VAL A 97 24.80 -18.63 14.04
C VAL A 97 26.15 -18.06 13.63
N VAL A 98 27.11 -18.12 14.55
CA VAL A 98 28.51 -17.84 14.31
C VAL A 98 29.01 -18.81 13.24
N PRO A 99 29.59 -18.37 12.11
CA PRO A 99 30.18 -19.28 11.16
C PRO A 99 31.43 -19.91 11.77
N GLN A 100 31.41 -21.24 11.86
CA GLN A 100 32.49 -22.06 12.39
C GLN A 100 33.72 -21.96 11.48
N ALA A 101 34.87 -21.63 12.08
CA ALA A 101 36.13 -21.42 11.41
C ALA A 101 36.63 -22.68 10.69
N LEU A 102 37.13 -22.47 9.48
CA LEU A 102 37.83 -23.40 8.60
C LEU A 102 39.13 -23.89 9.26
N PRO A 103 39.42 -25.20 9.34
CA PRO A 103 40.68 -25.66 9.91
C PRO A 103 41.83 -25.52 8.91
N ASP A 104 42.96 -25.08 9.46
CA ASP A 104 44.23 -24.76 8.80
C ASP A 104 44.85 -25.91 8.00
N ALA A 105 45.42 -25.53 6.86
CA ALA A 105 46.20 -26.37 5.99
C ALA A 105 47.64 -26.50 6.48
N HIS A 106 48.00 -27.70 6.95
CA HIS A 106 49.38 -28.22 7.06
C HIS A 106 49.27 -29.76 7.12
N GLY A 107 49.96 -30.60 6.36
CA GLY A 107 50.89 -30.46 5.25
C GLY A 107 51.45 -31.86 4.91
N LEU A 108 52.21 -31.90 3.80
CA LEU A 108 53.25 -32.88 3.45
C LEU A 108 52.85 -34.33 3.10
N GLY A 109 53.18 -34.72 1.87
CA GLY A 109 53.25 -36.12 1.44
C GLY A 109 53.84 -36.24 0.02
N ARG A 110 55.17 -36.24 -0.07
CA ARG A 110 55.99 -36.61 -1.25
C ARG A 110 55.66 -38.02 -1.77
N ALA A 111 55.78 -38.21 -3.09
CA ALA A 111 56.56 -39.28 -3.77
C ALA A 111 56.15 -39.29 -5.25
N ASP A 112 57.07 -38.99 -6.19
CA ASP A 112 57.86 -40.01 -6.93
C ASP A 112 57.03 -40.47 -8.16
N GLY A 113 57.36 -40.18 -9.42
CA GLY A 113 58.66 -40.32 -10.08
C GLY A 113 58.51 -41.42 -11.13
N THR A 114 58.64 -41.07 -12.42
CA THR A 114 58.90 -41.86 -13.66
C THR A 114 58.14 -41.18 -14.82
N ASP A 115 58.79 -40.42 -15.72
CA ASP A 115 59.55 -40.89 -16.91
C ASP A 115 58.86 -42.07 -17.61
N ASP A 116 58.60 -42.09 -18.91
CA ASP A 116 59.43 -41.66 -20.04
C ASP A 116 58.57 -41.73 -21.34
N PRO A 117 59.08 -41.53 -22.58
CA PRO A 117 58.37 -40.85 -23.65
C PRO A 117 58.16 -41.77 -24.87
N LYS A 118 57.44 -41.28 -25.89
CA LYS A 118 57.92 -41.14 -27.29
C LYS A 118 56.80 -40.58 -28.17
#